data_AF-A0A1D2N752-F1
#
_entry.id   AF-A0A1D2N752-F1
#
_cell.length_a   1.000
_cell.length_b   1.000
_cell.length_c   1.000
_cell.angle_alpha   90.00
_cell.angle_beta   90.00
_cell.angle_gamma   90.00
#
_symmetry.space_group_name_H-M   'P 1'
#
loop_
_entity.id
_entity.type
_entity.pdbx_description
1 polymer ?
#
loop_
_entity_poly.entity_id
_entity_poly.type
_entity_poly.pdbx_seq_one_letter_code
_entity_poly.pdbx_strand_id
1 'polypeptide(L)'
;MVHIKLCLCRSLFDNILEAVGTAASVGVIKERILSGDAPRETISSWINSLAFIPKPDLDLMAATFQILRARDNHPNILLSYSSLAHSFCRQQQTSSSASCDQYQPVQILTRLYEKFFNLTGCATKQRKNVDQVLMYLKGIGNFGMRTEELHSALQTCIHSNDNAEVRVAAIEAYRRMPCSEQSGHPELRTLFENQQEDAEVRIAAFLAIMRCPTYPTIRWLKRIMGTEQVRQVTSFVSSYIRNLQETSLPSKLELQGLVADEKFTDPFGTDFRQFSKNFEASIYYPDGNIGIGLDNNLIFSQLSYIPRSSSLNLTVDLFGESINVFEATVRLESFEHYVESIFGPNGKLSGTGIHKMLSSLRREKRALPSKRKMRTLALEYDAMKRYNADPIVIN
;
A
#
# COMPACT_ATOMS: atom_id res chain seq x y z
N MET A 1 -41.41 -4.94 18.95
CA MET A 1 -41.07 -6.23 18.30
C MET A 1 -41.10 -6.18 16.78
N VAL A 2 -42.14 -5.59 16.14
CA VAL A 2 -42.25 -5.46 14.67
C VAL A 2 -41.14 -4.61 14.05
N HIS A 3 -40.81 -3.44 14.64
CA HIS A 3 -39.71 -2.60 14.16
C HIS A 3 -38.34 -3.30 14.20
N ILE A 4 -38.07 -4.11 15.23
CA ILE A 4 -36.82 -4.87 15.36
C ILE A 4 -36.74 -5.94 14.26
N LYS A 5 -37.85 -6.65 13.98
CA LYS A 5 -37.92 -7.64 12.89
C LYS A 5 -37.79 -6.99 11.50
N LEU A 6 -38.40 -5.82 11.27
CA LEU A 6 -38.23 -5.06 10.02
C LEU A 6 -36.77 -4.61 9.82
N CYS A 7 -36.14 -4.12 10.89
CA CYS A 7 -34.74 -3.68 10.85
C CYS A 7 -33.78 -4.83 10.56
N LEU A 8 -33.99 -6.00 11.17
CA LEU A 8 -33.22 -7.22 10.91
C LEU A 8 -33.39 -7.73 9.47
N CYS A 9 -34.61 -7.65 8.92
CA CYS A 9 -34.89 -8.06 7.55
C CYS A 9 -34.20 -7.12 6.54
N ARG A 10 -34.19 -5.81 6.83
CA ARG A 10 -33.51 -4.82 5.99
C ARG A 10 -31.99 -5.03 5.97
N SER A 11 -31.36 -5.25 7.13
CA SER A 11 -29.92 -5.53 7.18
C SER A 11 -29.55 -6.84 6.47
N LEU A 12 -30.38 -7.88 6.61
CA LEU A 12 -30.17 -9.14 5.91
C LEU A 12 -30.27 -8.97 4.39
N PHE A 13 -31.27 -8.22 3.93
CA PHE A 13 -31.43 -7.89 2.52
C PHE A 13 -30.22 -7.11 1.97
N ASP A 14 -29.74 -6.11 2.72
CA ASP A 14 -28.58 -5.30 2.35
C ASP A 14 -27.30 -6.15 2.20
N ASN A 15 -27.11 -7.13 3.09
CA ASN A 15 -25.98 -8.07 3.02
C ASN A 15 -26.10 -9.04 1.84
N ILE A 16 -27.32 -9.49 1.52
CA ILE A 16 -27.55 -10.38 0.36
C ILE A 16 -27.27 -9.63 -0.94
N LEU A 17 -27.73 -8.37 -1.06
CA LEU A 17 -27.42 -7.55 -2.23
C LEU A 17 -25.92 -7.40 -2.45
N GLU A 18 -25.18 -7.21 -1.36
CA GLU A 18 -23.72 -7.10 -1.39
C GLU A 18 -23.03 -8.40 -1.82
N ALA A 19 -23.45 -9.54 -1.26
CA ALA A 19 -22.83 -10.83 -1.51
C ALA A 19 -23.12 -11.41 -2.91
N VAL A 20 -24.29 -11.10 -3.48
CA VAL A 20 -24.72 -11.65 -4.78
C VAL A 20 -23.91 -11.07 -5.94
N GLY A 21 -23.61 -9.77 -5.92
CA GLY A 21 -22.70 -9.14 -6.90
C GLY A 21 -23.11 -9.33 -8.37
N THR A 22 -24.40 -9.43 -8.68
CA THR A 22 -24.94 -9.51 -10.05
C THR A 22 -25.44 -8.15 -10.56
N ALA A 23 -25.60 -8.00 -11.87
CA ALA A 23 -26.14 -6.77 -12.48
C ALA A 23 -27.50 -6.36 -11.86
N ALA A 24 -28.38 -7.33 -11.56
CA ALA A 24 -29.67 -7.07 -10.91
C ALA A 24 -29.51 -6.53 -9.48
N SER A 25 -28.64 -7.16 -8.66
CA SER A 25 -28.37 -6.70 -7.30
C SER A 25 -27.77 -5.29 -7.27
N VAL A 26 -26.83 -5.02 -8.18
CA VAL A 26 -26.22 -3.70 -8.35
C VAL A 26 -27.25 -2.68 -8.85
N GLY A 27 -28.21 -3.10 -9.67
CA GLY A 27 -29.35 -2.26 -10.08
C GLY A 27 -30.13 -1.72 -8.89
N VAL A 28 -30.44 -2.58 -7.90
CA VAL A 28 -31.12 -2.18 -6.65
C VAL A 28 -30.23 -1.27 -5.80
N ILE A 29 -28.95 -1.64 -5.64
CA ILE A 29 -27.98 -0.81 -4.90
C ILE A 29 -27.89 0.59 -5.52
N LYS A 30 -27.77 0.68 -6.85
CA LYS A 30 -27.72 1.94 -7.60
C LYS A 30 -28.93 2.82 -7.27
N GLU A 31 -30.14 2.29 -7.36
CA GLU A 31 -31.36 3.07 -7.08
C GLU A 31 -31.38 3.61 -5.65
N ARG A 32 -30.95 2.80 -4.68
CA ARG A 32 -30.91 3.20 -3.27
C ARG A 32 -29.80 4.20 -2.97
N ILE A 33 -28.65 4.10 -3.62
CA ILE A 33 -27.58 5.11 -3.52
C ILE A 33 -28.07 6.44 -4.11
N LEU A 34 -28.65 6.42 -5.31
CA LEU A 34 -29.09 7.65 -6.00
C LEU A 34 -30.27 8.34 -5.31
N SER A 35 -31.15 7.58 -4.67
CA SER A 35 -32.28 8.11 -3.89
C SER A 35 -31.92 8.46 -2.44
N GLY A 36 -30.75 8.05 -1.95
CA GLY A 36 -30.37 8.23 -0.54
C GLY A 36 -31.12 7.31 0.43
N ASP A 37 -31.70 6.20 -0.05
CA ASP A 37 -32.47 5.23 0.75
C ASP A 37 -31.58 4.19 1.47
N ALA A 38 -30.52 4.65 2.11
CA ALA A 38 -29.67 3.84 2.98
C ALA A 38 -28.79 4.70 3.91
N PRO A 39 -28.40 4.18 5.09
CA PRO A 39 -27.38 4.80 5.92
C PRO A 39 -26.05 4.96 5.15
N ARG A 40 -25.25 5.97 5.53
CA ARG A 40 -23.96 6.24 4.88
C ARG A 40 -23.01 5.06 4.97
N GLU A 41 -23.00 4.36 6.10
CA GLU A 41 -22.17 3.20 6.35
C GLU A 41 -22.53 2.05 5.41
N THR A 42 -23.83 1.82 5.20
CA THR A 42 -24.34 0.82 4.25
C THR A 42 -23.97 1.18 2.81
N ILE A 43 -24.14 2.45 2.42
CA ILE A 43 -23.74 2.94 1.09
C ILE A 43 -22.24 2.73 0.88
N SER A 44 -21.41 3.09 1.86
CA SER A 44 -19.96 2.87 1.80
C SER A 44 -19.59 1.39 1.70
N SER A 45 -20.27 0.50 2.43
CA SER A 45 -20.09 -0.95 2.33
C SER A 45 -20.37 -1.45 0.91
N TRP A 46 -21.54 -1.12 0.37
CA TRP A 46 -21.93 -1.49 -0.99
C TRP A 46 -20.97 -0.95 -2.04
N ILE A 47 -20.51 0.29 -1.90
CA ILE A 47 -19.55 0.85 -2.86
C ILE A 47 -18.23 0.08 -2.80
N ASN A 48 -17.74 -0.26 -1.61
CA ASN A 48 -16.47 -0.96 -1.45
C ASN A 48 -16.56 -2.41 -1.97
N SER A 49 -17.70 -3.09 -1.75
CA SER A 49 -17.89 -4.47 -2.20
C SER A 49 -17.81 -4.63 -3.72
N LEU A 50 -18.21 -3.61 -4.49
CA LEU A 50 -18.09 -3.60 -5.95
C LEU A 50 -16.67 -3.91 -6.41
N ALA A 51 -15.65 -3.45 -5.69
CA ALA A 51 -14.24 -3.67 -6.07
C ALA A 51 -13.83 -5.16 -6.03
N PHE A 52 -14.58 -6.00 -5.30
CA PHE A 52 -14.26 -7.40 -5.06
C PHE A 52 -15.08 -8.37 -5.91
N ILE A 53 -15.89 -7.87 -6.84
CA ILE A 53 -16.62 -8.72 -7.79
C ILE A 53 -15.60 -9.32 -8.77
N PRO A 54 -15.40 -10.65 -8.77
CA PRO A 54 -14.25 -11.26 -9.44
C PRO A 54 -14.41 -11.35 -10.96
N LYS A 55 -15.63 -11.51 -11.45
CA LYS A 55 -15.94 -11.73 -12.87
C LYS A 55 -17.12 -10.86 -13.32
N PRO A 56 -16.94 -9.53 -13.39
CA PRO A 56 -17.98 -8.63 -13.86
C PRO A 56 -18.29 -8.87 -15.34
N ASP A 57 -19.58 -8.88 -15.70
CA ASP A 57 -20.03 -8.87 -17.09
C ASP A 57 -20.36 -7.45 -17.56
N LEU A 58 -20.69 -7.30 -18.85
CA LEU A 58 -20.97 -5.99 -19.44
C LEU A 58 -22.20 -5.32 -18.83
N ASP A 59 -23.23 -6.10 -18.48
CA ASP A 59 -24.47 -5.60 -17.89
C ASP A 59 -24.21 -5.05 -16.48
N LEU A 60 -23.39 -5.74 -15.69
CA LEU A 60 -22.95 -5.29 -14.38
C LEU A 60 -22.12 -4.01 -14.49
N MET A 61 -21.20 -3.94 -15.46
CA MET A 61 -20.43 -2.72 -15.72
C MET A 61 -21.35 -1.54 -16.06
N ALA A 62 -22.35 -1.75 -16.92
CA ALA A 62 -23.31 -0.71 -17.31
C ALA A 62 -24.21 -0.28 -16.14
N ALA A 63 -24.64 -1.21 -15.28
CA ALA A 63 -25.42 -0.90 -14.08
C ALA A 63 -24.60 -0.09 -13.08
N THR A 64 -23.35 -0.49 -12.84
CA THR A 64 -22.44 0.16 -11.89
C THR A 64 -22.01 1.55 -12.37
N PHE A 65 -21.79 1.71 -13.68
CA PHE A 65 -21.40 2.99 -14.29
C PHE A 65 -22.30 4.15 -13.85
N GLN A 66 -23.62 3.92 -13.78
CA GLN A 66 -24.59 4.96 -13.39
C GLN A 66 -24.37 5.48 -11.97
N ILE A 67 -23.76 4.68 -11.09
CA ILE A 67 -23.43 5.05 -9.70
C ILE A 67 -22.37 6.16 -9.66
N LEU A 68 -21.51 6.29 -10.68
CA LEU A 68 -20.51 7.38 -10.78
C LEU A 68 -21.13 8.78 -10.78
N ARG A 69 -22.43 8.90 -11.03
CA ARG A 69 -23.17 10.17 -10.89
C ARG A 69 -23.18 10.68 -9.44
N ALA A 70 -23.09 9.78 -8.46
CA ALA A 70 -23.06 10.11 -7.03
C ALA A 70 -21.64 10.35 -6.48
N ARG A 71 -20.59 10.32 -7.32
CA ARG A 71 -19.18 10.40 -6.88
C ARG A 71 -18.84 11.68 -6.11
N ASP A 72 -19.54 12.78 -6.38
CA ASP A 72 -19.28 14.05 -5.69
C ASP A 72 -19.68 13.94 -4.19
N ASN A 73 -20.65 13.09 -3.86
CA ASN A 73 -21.07 12.78 -2.49
C ASN A 73 -20.36 11.56 -1.92
N HIS A 74 -19.95 10.62 -2.78
CA HIS A 74 -19.31 9.35 -2.41
C HIS A 74 -18.05 9.12 -3.27
N PRO A 75 -16.94 9.79 -2.95
CA PRO A 75 -15.78 9.81 -3.84
C PRO A 75 -15.11 8.42 -4.01
N ASN A 76 -15.26 7.53 -3.03
CA ASN A 76 -14.75 6.14 -3.10
C ASN A 76 -15.38 5.30 -4.23
N ILE A 77 -16.52 5.72 -4.81
CA ILE A 77 -17.10 5.07 -6.00
C ILE A 77 -16.07 4.99 -7.12
N LEU A 78 -15.26 6.03 -7.29
CA LEU A 78 -14.25 6.09 -8.34
C LEU A 78 -13.20 4.98 -8.18
N LEU A 79 -12.75 4.73 -6.94
CA LEU A 79 -11.77 3.70 -6.64
C LEU A 79 -12.33 2.30 -6.87
N SER A 80 -13.56 2.05 -6.41
CA SER A 80 -14.22 0.74 -6.55
C SER A 80 -14.55 0.42 -8.00
N TYR A 81 -15.14 1.38 -8.72
CA TYR A 81 -15.47 1.19 -10.13
C TYR A 81 -14.22 0.99 -11.00
N SER A 82 -13.11 1.62 -10.65
CA SER A 82 -11.84 1.41 -11.35
C SER A 82 -11.27 0.01 -11.12
N SER A 83 -11.33 -0.51 -9.89
CA SER A 83 -10.94 -1.89 -9.60
C SER A 83 -11.86 -2.89 -10.33
N LEU A 84 -13.17 -2.62 -10.36
CA LEU A 84 -14.13 -3.43 -11.10
C LEU A 84 -13.83 -3.43 -12.61
N ALA A 85 -13.54 -2.25 -13.19
CA ALA A 85 -13.15 -2.11 -14.58
C ALA A 85 -11.83 -2.84 -14.91
N HIS A 86 -10.88 -2.86 -13.97
CA HIS A 86 -9.66 -3.66 -14.09
C HIS A 86 -9.97 -5.16 -14.18
N SER A 87 -10.79 -5.69 -13.27
CA SER A 87 -11.22 -7.09 -13.29
C SER A 87 -11.95 -7.45 -14.59
N PHE A 88 -12.85 -6.57 -15.06
CA PHE A 88 -13.51 -6.71 -16.35
C PHE A 88 -12.50 -6.80 -17.51
N CYS A 89 -11.55 -5.86 -17.59
CA CYS A 89 -10.57 -5.84 -18.67
C CYS A 89 -9.63 -7.05 -18.65
N ARG A 90 -9.16 -7.48 -17.47
CA ARG A 90 -8.34 -8.70 -17.33
C ARG A 90 -9.08 -9.93 -17.84
N GLN A 91 -10.38 -10.04 -17.57
CA GLN A 91 -11.20 -11.14 -18.08
C GLN A 91 -11.31 -11.08 -19.61
N GLN A 92 -11.62 -9.91 -20.19
CA GLN A 92 -11.78 -9.79 -21.64
C GLN A 92 -10.49 -10.12 -22.40
N GLN A 93 -9.32 -9.76 -21.87
CA GLN A 93 -8.01 -10.10 -22.48
C GLN A 93 -7.80 -11.62 -22.65
N THR A 94 -8.39 -12.44 -21.79
CA THR A 94 -8.27 -13.91 -21.86
C THR A 94 -9.34 -14.57 -22.73
N SER A 95 -10.48 -13.90 -22.94
CA SER A 95 -11.68 -14.50 -23.53
C SER A 95 -12.05 -13.94 -24.90
N SER A 96 -11.49 -12.79 -25.29
CA SER A 96 -11.84 -12.06 -26.50
C SER A 96 -10.58 -11.50 -27.18
N SER A 97 -10.60 -11.42 -28.50
CA SER A 97 -9.57 -10.72 -29.28
C SER A 97 -9.79 -9.20 -29.33
N ALA A 98 -10.96 -8.72 -28.87
CA ALA A 98 -11.27 -7.29 -28.83
C ALA A 98 -10.52 -6.61 -27.69
N SER A 99 -9.99 -5.41 -27.97
CA SER A 99 -9.34 -4.60 -26.95
C SER A 99 -10.38 -4.04 -25.95
N CYS A 100 -10.04 -4.05 -24.66
CA CYS A 100 -10.99 -3.67 -23.59
C CYS A 100 -11.47 -2.21 -23.69
N ASP A 101 -10.65 -1.33 -24.26
CA ASP A 101 -10.96 0.07 -24.50
C ASP A 101 -12.12 0.29 -25.50
N GLN A 102 -12.59 -0.75 -26.18
CA GLN A 102 -13.75 -0.68 -27.08
C GLN A 102 -15.09 -0.71 -26.33
N TYR A 103 -15.12 -1.19 -25.09
CA TYR A 103 -16.35 -1.29 -24.31
C TYR A 103 -16.79 0.07 -23.77
N GLN A 104 -18.06 0.39 -23.95
CA GLN A 104 -18.63 1.70 -23.62
C GLN A 104 -18.41 2.13 -22.15
N PRO A 105 -18.63 1.27 -21.12
CA PRO A 105 -18.40 1.64 -19.71
C PRO A 105 -16.94 1.98 -19.39
N VAL A 106 -16.01 1.41 -20.16
CA VAL A 106 -14.56 1.58 -20.04
C VAL A 106 -14.14 2.90 -20.70
N GLN A 107 -14.63 3.18 -21.92
CA GLN A 107 -14.40 4.46 -22.60
C GLN A 107 -14.86 5.66 -21.79
N ILE A 108 -16.02 5.57 -21.14
CA ILE A 108 -16.50 6.67 -20.30
C ILE A 108 -15.58 6.90 -19.11
N LEU A 109 -15.09 5.83 -18.48
CA LEU A 109 -14.17 5.95 -17.35
C LEU A 109 -12.88 6.65 -17.76
N THR A 110 -12.30 6.24 -18.90
CA THR A 110 -11.11 6.89 -19.48
C THR A 110 -11.37 8.38 -19.73
N ARG A 111 -12.48 8.73 -20.40
CA ARG A 111 -12.84 10.14 -20.65
C ARG A 111 -13.12 10.94 -19.38
N LEU A 112 -13.64 10.30 -18.33
CA LEU A 112 -13.86 10.93 -17.03
C LEU A 112 -12.54 11.34 -16.39
N TYR A 113 -11.53 10.46 -16.44
CA TYR A 113 -10.18 10.75 -15.97
C TYR A 113 -9.51 11.83 -16.80
N GLU A 114 -9.51 11.65 -18.13
CA GLU A 114 -8.95 12.61 -19.08
C GLU A 114 -9.54 14.01 -18.86
N LYS A 115 -10.87 14.13 -18.81
CA LYS A 115 -11.54 15.42 -18.60
C LYS A 115 -11.13 16.08 -17.29
N PHE A 116 -10.98 15.31 -16.21
CA PHE A 116 -10.57 15.86 -14.93
C PHE A 116 -9.15 16.45 -14.98
N PHE A 117 -8.20 15.72 -15.57
CA PHE A 117 -6.81 16.19 -15.64
C PHE A 117 -6.62 17.32 -16.67
N ASN A 118 -7.35 17.31 -17.79
CA ASN A 118 -7.36 18.42 -18.74
C ASN A 118 -7.87 19.73 -18.12
N LEU A 119 -8.78 19.66 -17.14
CA LEU A 119 -9.30 20.84 -16.45
C LEU A 119 -8.41 21.31 -15.30
N THR A 120 -7.74 20.39 -14.60
CA THR A 120 -6.98 20.71 -13.38
C THR A 120 -5.49 20.88 -13.61
N GLY A 121 -4.93 20.29 -14.68
CA GLY A 121 -3.50 20.32 -14.98
C GLY A 121 -2.61 19.73 -13.88
N CYS A 122 -3.17 18.90 -12.99
CA CYS A 122 -2.52 18.38 -11.79
C CYS A 122 -2.01 19.45 -10.80
N ALA A 123 -2.25 20.74 -11.06
CA ALA A 123 -1.73 21.85 -10.30
C ALA A 123 -2.80 22.37 -9.35
N THR A 124 -2.56 22.28 -8.04
CA THR A 124 -3.47 22.89 -7.08
C THR A 124 -2.80 23.25 -5.76
N LYS A 125 -3.06 24.48 -5.30
CA LYS A 125 -2.53 25.00 -4.03
C LYS A 125 -3.44 24.69 -2.83
N GLN A 126 -4.68 24.24 -3.08
CA GLN A 126 -5.65 23.96 -2.02
C GLN A 126 -5.66 22.48 -1.67
N ARG A 127 -5.56 22.14 -0.38
CA ARG A 127 -5.50 20.76 0.10
C ARG A 127 -6.70 19.91 -0.33
N LYS A 128 -7.92 20.46 -0.31
CA LYS A 128 -9.14 19.77 -0.77
C LYS A 128 -9.06 19.33 -2.24
N ASN A 129 -8.38 20.11 -3.07
CA ASN A 129 -8.19 19.78 -4.48
C ASN A 129 -7.07 18.75 -4.65
N VAL A 130 -6.05 18.74 -3.77
CA VAL A 130 -5.02 17.70 -3.74
C VAL A 130 -5.66 16.34 -3.46
N ASP A 131 -6.55 16.24 -2.46
CA ASP A 131 -7.24 14.98 -2.13
C ASP A 131 -8.02 14.43 -3.33
N GLN A 132 -8.67 15.32 -4.10
CA GLN A 132 -9.38 14.94 -5.32
C GLN A 132 -8.43 14.47 -6.42
N VAL A 133 -7.32 15.18 -6.65
CA VAL A 133 -6.26 14.76 -7.60
C VAL A 133 -5.72 13.38 -7.22
N LEU A 134 -5.37 13.16 -5.95
CA LEU A 134 -4.86 11.88 -5.46
C LEU A 134 -5.88 10.76 -5.64
N MET A 135 -7.17 11.03 -5.43
CA MET A 135 -8.22 10.05 -5.65
C MET A 135 -8.34 9.63 -7.10
N TYR A 136 -8.25 10.59 -8.02
CA TYR A 136 -8.28 10.31 -9.45
C TYR A 136 -7.03 9.53 -9.90
N LEU A 137 -5.84 9.89 -9.40
CA LEU A 137 -4.60 9.14 -9.67
C LEU A 137 -4.65 7.70 -9.12
N LYS A 138 -5.14 7.53 -7.89
CA LYS A 138 -5.37 6.20 -7.30
C LYS A 138 -6.39 5.39 -8.10
N GLY A 139 -7.41 6.06 -8.63
CA GLY A 139 -8.41 5.49 -9.54
C GLY A 139 -7.77 4.99 -10.83
N ILE A 140 -6.97 5.80 -11.52
CA ILE A 140 -6.18 5.37 -12.69
C ILE A 140 -5.30 4.16 -12.34
N GLY A 141 -4.62 4.20 -11.20
CA GLY A 141 -3.79 3.09 -10.74
C GLY A 141 -4.56 1.81 -10.43
N ASN A 142 -5.81 1.92 -9.95
CA ASN A 142 -6.69 0.77 -9.74
C ASN A 142 -7.19 0.19 -11.08
N PHE A 143 -7.48 1.07 -12.04
CA PHE A 143 -7.97 0.72 -13.37
C PHE A 143 -6.91 -0.03 -14.17
N GLY A 144 -5.64 0.40 -14.09
CA GLY A 144 -4.51 -0.31 -14.70
C GLY A 144 -4.56 -0.39 -16.23
N MET A 145 -5.37 0.46 -16.88
CA MET A 145 -5.43 0.54 -18.32
C MET A 145 -4.34 1.47 -18.86
N ARG A 146 -3.74 1.09 -19.99
CA ARG A 146 -2.81 1.94 -20.74
C ARG A 146 -3.52 2.51 -21.98
N THR A 147 -3.85 3.80 -21.94
CA THR A 147 -4.24 4.57 -23.12
C THR A 147 -3.40 5.84 -23.20
N GLU A 148 -3.33 6.46 -24.38
CA GLU A 148 -2.59 7.71 -24.59
C GLU A 148 -3.11 8.84 -23.70
N GLU A 149 -4.43 8.91 -23.50
CA GLU A 149 -5.07 9.94 -22.67
C GLU A 149 -4.67 9.82 -21.20
N LEU A 150 -4.72 8.59 -20.65
CA LEU A 150 -4.30 8.34 -19.28
C LEU A 150 -2.80 8.53 -19.11
N HIS A 151 -2.00 8.10 -20.10
CA HIS A 151 -0.56 8.31 -20.09
C HIS A 151 -0.22 9.80 -20.05
N SER A 152 -0.84 10.61 -20.91
CA SER A 152 -0.66 12.07 -20.95
C SER A 152 -1.05 12.75 -19.63
N ALA A 153 -2.16 12.31 -19.01
CA ALA A 153 -2.57 12.80 -17.69
C ALA A 153 -1.52 12.48 -16.61
N LEU A 154 -0.98 11.26 -16.59
CA LEU A 154 0.08 10.89 -15.65
C LEU A 154 1.36 11.69 -15.90
N GLN A 155 1.76 11.90 -17.17
CA GLN A 155 2.91 12.73 -17.52
C GLN A 155 2.77 14.16 -17.00
N THR A 156 1.59 14.75 -17.16
CA THR A 156 1.29 16.09 -16.63
C THR A 156 1.50 16.15 -15.12
N CYS A 157 1.03 15.14 -14.39
CA CYS A 157 1.15 15.10 -12.93
C CYS A 157 2.59 14.82 -12.46
N ILE A 158 3.34 13.95 -13.16
CA ILE A 158 4.74 13.64 -12.83
C ILE A 158 5.64 14.88 -12.92
N HIS A 159 5.38 15.73 -13.92
CA HIS A 159 6.12 16.96 -14.15
C HIS A 159 5.54 18.18 -13.42
N SER A 160 4.52 17.98 -12.58
CA SER A 160 3.99 19.07 -11.75
C SER A 160 5.03 19.44 -10.68
N ASN A 161 5.60 20.64 -10.75
CA ASN A 161 6.71 21.05 -9.87
C ASN A 161 6.29 21.29 -8.41
N ASP A 162 4.99 21.41 -8.13
CA ASP A 162 4.52 22.02 -6.89
C ASP A 162 4.21 21.00 -5.76
N ASN A 163 4.10 19.69 -6.04
CA ASN A 163 3.66 18.73 -5.02
C ASN A 163 4.24 17.31 -5.21
N ALA A 164 5.20 16.94 -4.36
CA ALA A 164 5.81 15.60 -4.36
C ALA A 164 4.79 14.47 -4.16
N GLU A 165 3.75 14.67 -3.34
CA GLU A 165 2.70 13.66 -3.11
C GLU A 165 1.93 13.33 -4.39
N VAL A 166 1.57 14.36 -5.16
CA VAL A 166 0.87 14.19 -6.45
C VAL A 166 1.77 13.49 -7.45
N ARG A 167 3.05 13.87 -7.52
CA ARG A 167 4.03 13.24 -8.42
C ARG A 167 4.21 11.76 -8.08
N VAL A 168 4.41 11.43 -6.80
CA VAL A 168 4.55 10.04 -6.32
C VAL A 168 3.29 9.24 -6.65
N ALA A 169 2.09 9.77 -6.35
CA ALA A 169 0.83 9.09 -6.67
C ALA A 169 0.64 8.86 -8.18
N ALA A 170 1.13 9.76 -9.03
CA ALA A 170 1.09 9.60 -10.48
C ALA A 170 2.05 8.50 -10.96
N ILE A 171 3.24 8.40 -10.37
CA ILE A 171 4.17 7.30 -10.63
C ILE A 171 3.60 5.96 -10.14
N GLU A 172 2.98 5.95 -8.96
CA GLU A 172 2.33 4.77 -8.40
C GLU A 172 1.12 4.30 -9.21
N ALA A 173 0.52 5.17 -10.03
CA ALA A 173 -0.59 4.80 -10.91
C ALA A 173 -0.18 3.82 -12.02
N TYR A 174 1.11 3.69 -12.32
CA TYR A 174 1.61 2.67 -13.27
C TYR A 174 1.53 1.23 -12.71
N ARG A 175 1.12 1.02 -11.45
CA ARG A 175 1.24 -0.26 -10.74
C ARG A 175 0.55 -1.48 -11.35
N ARG A 176 -0.55 -1.26 -12.06
CA ARG A 176 -1.35 -2.32 -12.68
C ARG A 176 -1.33 -2.24 -14.21
N MET A 177 -0.57 -1.31 -14.77
CA MET A 177 -0.44 -1.21 -16.22
C MET A 177 0.37 -2.40 -16.75
N PRO A 178 -0.04 -3.01 -17.87
CA PRO A 178 0.66 -4.16 -18.43
C PRO A 178 2.09 -3.79 -18.83
N CYS A 179 3.01 -4.73 -18.64
CA CYS A 179 4.33 -4.65 -19.26
C CYS A 179 4.16 -4.74 -20.79
N SER A 180 4.87 -3.92 -21.55
CA SER A 180 4.96 -3.88 -23.01
C SER A 180 6.44 -3.82 -23.40
N GLU A 181 6.84 -4.19 -24.62
CA GLU A 181 8.26 -4.05 -25.01
C GLU A 181 8.75 -2.59 -24.99
N GLN A 182 7.81 -1.64 -25.04
CA GLN A 182 8.05 -0.20 -24.86
C GLN A 182 7.97 0.25 -23.39
N SER A 183 7.90 -0.67 -22.43
CA SER A 183 7.84 -0.46 -20.97
C SER A 183 9.02 0.26 -20.35
N GLY A 184 10.00 0.68 -21.15
CA GLY A 184 11.17 1.37 -20.67
C GLY A 184 10.86 2.66 -19.91
N HIS A 185 9.61 3.15 -19.93
CA HIS A 185 9.15 4.40 -19.29
C HIS A 185 10.27 5.43 -19.30
N PRO A 186 10.74 5.85 -20.50
CA PRO A 186 11.91 6.72 -20.63
C PRO A 186 11.79 7.96 -19.73
N GLU A 187 10.58 8.47 -19.55
CA GLU A 187 10.25 9.53 -18.60
C GLU A 187 10.64 9.21 -17.15
N LEU A 188 10.36 8.01 -16.65
CA LEU A 188 10.66 7.57 -15.29
C LEU A 188 12.17 7.35 -15.15
N ARG A 189 12.84 6.91 -16.22
CA ARG A 189 14.31 6.81 -16.24
C ARG A 189 14.96 8.18 -16.13
N THR A 190 14.52 9.15 -16.91
CA THR A 190 15.02 10.54 -16.83
C THR A 190 14.78 11.13 -15.44
N LEU A 191 13.61 10.88 -14.87
CA LEU A 191 13.28 11.33 -13.52
C LEU A 191 14.18 10.68 -12.46
N PHE A 192 14.44 9.38 -12.57
CA PHE A 192 15.34 8.68 -11.68
C PHE A 192 16.80 9.11 -11.83
N GLU A 193 17.28 9.40 -13.04
CA GLU A 193 18.65 9.87 -13.30
C GLU A 193 18.92 11.28 -12.74
N ASN A 194 17.88 12.12 -12.61
CA ASN A 194 18.04 13.49 -12.14
C ASN A 194 18.33 13.55 -10.64
N GLN A 195 19.62 13.64 -10.27
CA GLN A 195 20.05 13.71 -8.87
C GLN A 195 19.62 14.98 -8.11
N GLN A 196 19.08 15.99 -8.79
CA GLN A 196 18.51 17.20 -8.16
C GLN A 196 17.08 16.99 -7.67
N GLU A 197 16.43 15.90 -8.06
CA GLU A 197 15.07 15.58 -7.61
C GLU A 197 15.05 15.03 -6.18
N ASP A 198 13.90 15.20 -5.54
CA ASP A 198 13.63 14.61 -4.22
C ASP A 198 13.77 13.09 -4.29
N ALA A 199 14.51 12.53 -3.33
CA ALA A 199 14.73 11.08 -3.23
C ALA A 199 13.41 10.28 -3.17
N GLU A 200 12.34 10.83 -2.57
CA GLU A 200 11.01 10.21 -2.55
C GLU A 200 10.49 9.95 -3.98
N VAL A 201 10.57 10.98 -4.83
CA VAL A 201 10.11 10.92 -6.23
C VAL A 201 11.00 9.99 -7.06
N ARG A 202 12.32 10.08 -6.89
CA ARG A 202 13.29 9.22 -7.58
C ARG A 202 13.09 7.74 -7.21
N ILE A 203 12.91 7.44 -5.92
CA ILE A 203 12.67 6.07 -5.44
C ILE A 203 11.32 5.55 -5.96
N ALA A 204 10.28 6.37 -6.00
CA ALA A 204 9.00 5.98 -6.61
C ALA A 204 9.18 5.62 -8.11
N ALA A 205 9.96 6.41 -8.86
CA ALA A 205 10.28 6.13 -10.26
C ALA A 205 11.05 4.82 -10.42
N PHE A 206 12.05 4.58 -9.57
CA PHE A 206 12.78 3.32 -9.50
C PHE A 206 11.84 2.12 -9.27
N LEU A 207 10.97 2.19 -8.26
CA LEU A 207 10.02 1.11 -7.97
C LEU A 207 9.08 0.84 -9.14
N ALA A 208 8.61 1.88 -9.85
CA ALA A 208 7.79 1.72 -11.03
C ALA A 208 8.54 1.06 -12.21
N ILE A 209 9.82 1.41 -12.42
CA ILE A 209 10.69 0.77 -13.43
C ILE A 209 10.93 -0.70 -13.09
N MET A 210 11.18 -1.00 -11.81
CA MET A 210 11.50 -2.34 -11.32
C MET A 210 10.30 -3.30 -11.26
N ARG A 211 9.10 -2.88 -11.69
CA ARG A 211 7.94 -3.78 -11.87
C ARG A 211 8.08 -4.69 -13.08
N CYS A 212 8.66 -4.17 -14.16
CA CYS A 212 8.86 -4.90 -15.42
C CYS A 212 10.33 -4.78 -15.87
N PRO A 213 11.32 -5.16 -15.04
CA PRO A 213 12.72 -4.96 -15.39
C PRO A 213 13.14 -5.96 -16.47
N THR A 214 14.02 -5.51 -17.33
CA THR A 214 14.67 -6.32 -18.36
C THR A 214 16.18 -6.31 -18.14
N TYR A 215 16.91 -7.24 -18.75
CA TYR A 215 18.38 -7.23 -18.66
C TYR A 215 19.02 -5.88 -19.05
N PRO A 216 18.60 -5.20 -20.14
CA PRO A 216 19.05 -3.83 -20.43
C PRO A 216 18.74 -2.81 -19.32
N THR A 217 17.60 -2.96 -18.65
CA THR A 217 17.21 -2.10 -17.52
C THR A 217 18.17 -2.27 -16.35
N ILE A 218 18.53 -3.51 -16.00
CA ILE A 218 19.49 -3.79 -14.91
C ILE A 218 20.89 -3.27 -15.24
N ARG A 219 21.35 -3.47 -16.48
CA ARG A 219 22.64 -2.95 -16.96
C ARG A 219 22.71 -1.42 -16.90
N TRP A 220 21.63 -0.76 -17.30
CA TRP A 220 21.49 0.69 -17.19
C TRP A 220 21.53 1.15 -15.73
N LEU A 221 20.76 0.50 -14.86
CA LEU A 221 20.72 0.78 -13.42
C LEU A 221 22.11 0.66 -12.79
N LYS A 222 22.86 -0.40 -13.09
CA LYS A 222 24.24 -0.56 -12.59
C LYS A 222 25.13 0.63 -12.97
N ARG A 223 25.04 1.07 -14.23
CA ARG A 223 25.84 2.20 -14.73
C ARG A 223 25.52 3.50 -14.00
N ILE A 224 24.24 3.84 -13.86
CA ILE A 224 23.85 5.11 -13.23
C ILE A 224 24.16 5.10 -11.73
N MET A 225 24.00 3.95 -11.06
CA MET A 225 24.33 3.81 -9.64
C MET A 225 25.83 3.97 -9.36
N GLY A 226 26.69 3.73 -10.36
CA GLY A 226 28.13 3.98 -10.26
C GLY A 226 28.50 5.46 -10.12
N THR A 227 27.60 6.39 -10.47
CA THR A 227 27.81 7.84 -10.33
C THR A 227 26.81 8.50 -9.37
N GLU A 228 26.02 7.71 -8.65
CA GLU A 228 25.02 8.22 -7.70
C GLU A 228 25.69 8.89 -6.49
N GLN A 229 25.27 10.12 -6.15
CA GLN A 229 25.76 10.84 -4.98
C GLN A 229 24.70 10.97 -3.87
N VAL A 230 23.42 10.74 -4.18
CA VAL A 230 22.33 10.84 -3.21
C VAL A 230 22.27 9.56 -2.37
N ARG A 231 22.78 9.64 -1.14
CA ARG A 231 22.83 8.53 -0.18
C ARG A 231 21.49 7.81 0.02
N GLN A 232 20.38 8.56 0.03
CA GLN A 232 19.04 7.99 0.17
C GLN A 232 18.70 7.03 -0.97
N VAL A 233 19.03 7.40 -2.21
CA VAL A 233 18.80 6.58 -3.39
C VAL A 233 19.77 5.40 -3.41
N THR A 234 21.07 5.62 -3.14
CA THR A 234 22.06 4.54 -3.04
C THR A 234 21.66 3.47 -2.04
N SER A 235 21.29 3.86 -0.83
CA SER A 235 20.97 2.91 0.23
C SER A 235 19.71 2.11 -0.10
N PHE A 236 18.68 2.78 -0.64
CA PHE A 236 17.44 2.11 -1.04
C PHE A 236 17.68 1.08 -2.14
N VAL A 237 18.27 1.51 -3.27
CA VAL A 237 18.49 0.65 -4.44
C VAL A 237 19.38 -0.53 -4.09
N SER A 238 20.49 -0.30 -3.37
CA SER A 238 21.39 -1.39 -2.96
C SER A 238 20.69 -2.40 -2.06
N SER A 239 19.88 -1.96 -1.10
CA SER A 239 19.11 -2.87 -0.24
C SER A 239 18.02 -3.63 -1.01
N TYR A 240 17.31 -2.97 -1.93
CA TYR A 240 16.28 -3.59 -2.77
C TYR A 240 16.86 -4.69 -3.66
N ILE A 241 17.97 -4.41 -4.36
CA ILE A 241 18.58 -5.40 -5.24
C ILE A 241 19.13 -6.58 -4.43
N ARG A 242 19.76 -6.33 -3.28
CA ARG A 242 20.22 -7.42 -2.41
C ARG A 242 19.07 -8.30 -1.92
N ASN A 243 17.98 -7.69 -1.46
CA ASN A 243 16.81 -8.44 -1.01
C ASN A 243 16.17 -9.23 -2.16
N LEU A 244 16.18 -8.69 -3.39
CA LEU A 244 15.73 -9.41 -4.58
C LEU A 244 16.65 -10.58 -4.95
N GLN A 245 17.95 -10.49 -4.67
CA GLN A 245 18.88 -11.61 -4.81
C GLN A 245 18.65 -12.70 -3.75
N GLU A 246 18.22 -12.33 -2.55
CA GLU A 246 18.09 -13.22 -1.39
C GLU A 246 16.67 -13.78 -1.19
N THR A 247 15.66 -13.22 -1.87
CA THR A 247 14.26 -13.64 -1.74
C THR A 247 14.08 -15.13 -2.05
N SER A 248 13.20 -15.77 -1.28
CA SER A 248 12.79 -17.16 -1.46
C SER A 248 11.46 -17.29 -2.22
N LEU A 249 10.85 -16.19 -2.65
CA LEU A 249 9.57 -16.23 -3.35
C LEU A 249 9.68 -16.81 -4.77
N PRO A 250 8.94 -17.89 -5.11
CA PRO A 250 8.91 -18.44 -6.45
C PRO A 250 8.53 -17.41 -7.53
N SER A 251 7.58 -16.52 -7.24
CA SER A 251 7.13 -15.46 -8.16
C SER A 251 8.22 -14.47 -8.55
N LYS A 252 9.31 -14.39 -7.78
CA LYS A 252 10.44 -13.48 -8.04
C LYS A 252 11.66 -14.18 -8.65
N LEU A 253 11.59 -15.47 -8.96
CA LEU A 253 12.73 -16.25 -9.44
C LEU A 253 13.36 -15.69 -10.73
N GLU A 254 12.53 -15.28 -11.69
CA GLU A 254 13.02 -14.66 -12.93
C GLU A 254 13.75 -13.33 -12.65
N LEU A 255 13.20 -12.52 -11.74
CA LEU A 255 13.78 -11.24 -11.33
C LEU A 255 15.10 -11.44 -10.58
N GLN A 256 15.17 -12.45 -9.71
CA GLN A 256 16.39 -12.86 -9.01
C GLN A 256 17.47 -13.23 -10.03
N GLY A 257 17.13 -14.01 -11.06
CA GLY A 257 18.04 -14.36 -12.15
C GLY A 257 18.61 -13.14 -12.90
N LEU A 258 17.81 -12.09 -13.09
CA LEU A 258 18.26 -10.86 -13.74
C LEU A 258 19.30 -10.07 -12.92
N VAL A 259 19.28 -10.21 -11.59
CA VAL A 259 20.15 -9.46 -10.68
C VAL A 259 21.20 -10.31 -9.99
N ALA A 260 21.24 -11.63 -10.19
CA ALA A 260 22.07 -12.56 -9.43
C ALA A 260 23.57 -12.18 -9.37
N ASP A 261 24.13 -11.71 -10.49
CA ASP A 261 25.55 -11.34 -10.59
C ASP A 261 25.82 -9.85 -10.31
N GLU A 262 24.78 -9.09 -9.94
CA GLU A 262 24.87 -7.64 -9.82
C GLU A 262 25.23 -7.20 -8.41
N LYS A 263 26.41 -6.59 -8.25
CA LYS A 263 26.87 -6.07 -6.96
C LYS A 263 26.66 -4.57 -6.87
N PHE A 264 25.67 -4.17 -6.08
CA PHE A 264 25.45 -2.78 -5.69
C PHE A 264 26.05 -2.56 -4.30
N THR A 265 27.04 -1.68 -4.19
CA THR A 265 27.65 -1.33 -2.90
C THR A 265 26.88 -0.17 -2.26
N ASP A 266 26.64 -0.26 -0.96
CA ASP A 266 26.17 0.88 -0.14
C ASP A 266 27.34 1.34 0.75
N PRO A 267 28.10 2.36 0.33
CA PRO A 267 29.26 2.83 1.08
C PRO A 267 28.89 3.74 2.26
N PHE A 268 27.61 4.12 2.42
CA PHE A 268 27.20 5.22 3.30
C PHE A 268 26.59 4.75 4.62
N GLY A 269 26.12 3.50 4.72
CA GLY A 269 25.81 2.86 6.00
C GLY A 269 24.54 1.99 5.99
N THR A 270 24.46 1.11 6.98
CA THR A 270 23.34 0.16 7.16
C THR A 270 22.25 0.65 8.12
N ASP A 271 22.37 1.87 8.65
CA ASP A 271 21.43 2.40 9.65
C ASP A 271 20.10 2.83 9.02
N PHE A 272 19.08 2.00 9.22
CA PHE A 272 17.72 2.23 8.74
C PHE A 272 17.05 3.49 9.29
N ARG A 273 17.58 4.06 10.39
CA ARG A 273 17.02 5.27 11.00
C ARG A 273 17.42 6.55 10.27
N GLN A 274 18.38 6.46 9.36
CA GLN A 274 18.97 7.61 8.67
C GLN A 274 18.76 7.54 7.16
N PHE A 275 18.74 6.32 6.61
CA PHE A 275 18.70 6.10 5.17
C PHE A 275 17.50 5.28 4.74
N SER A 276 16.97 5.63 3.55
CA SER A 276 15.95 4.84 2.85
C SER A 276 16.43 3.40 2.66
N LYS A 277 15.56 2.43 2.91
CA LYS A 277 15.84 1.01 2.73
C LYS A 277 14.61 0.24 2.30
N ASN A 278 14.83 -0.80 1.52
CA ASN A 278 13.90 -1.91 1.36
C ASN A 278 14.29 -3.02 2.35
N PHE A 279 13.29 -3.63 2.97
CA PHE A 279 13.40 -4.83 3.78
C PHE A 279 12.52 -5.89 3.16
N GLU A 280 13.04 -7.10 3.02
CA GLU A 280 12.26 -8.24 2.57
C GLU A 280 12.49 -9.40 3.52
N ALA A 281 11.42 -10.10 3.85
CA ALA A 281 11.49 -11.38 4.51
C ALA A 281 10.55 -12.35 3.78
N SER A 282 11.08 -13.48 3.34
CA SER A 282 10.32 -14.48 2.63
C SER A 282 10.61 -15.89 3.14
N ILE A 283 9.59 -16.73 3.06
CA ILE A 283 9.68 -18.17 3.32
C ILE A 283 9.01 -18.92 2.18
N TYR A 284 9.58 -20.06 1.81
CA TYR A 284 9.01 -20.95 0.80
C TYR A 284 8.95 -22.37 1.33
N TYR A 285 7.78 -23.00 1.18
CA TYR A 285 7.49 -24.36 1.57
C TYR A 285 7.32 -25.22 0.30
N PRO A 286 8.35 -26.01 -0.10
CA PRO A 286 8.35 -26.73 -1.37
C PRO A 286 7.25 -27.79 -1.50
N ASP A 287 6.95 -28.53 -0.42
CA ASP A 287 6.00 -29.66 -0.51
C ASP A 287 4.57 -29.20 -0.86
N GLY A 288 4.23 -27.96 -0.52
CA GLY A 288 2.95 -27.33 -0.86
C GLY A 288 3.01 -26.33 -2.01
N ASN A 289 4.21 -26.02 -2.53
CA ASN A 289 4.47 -24.89 -3.42
C ASN A 289 3.85 -23.58 -2.89
N ILE A 290 4.11 -23.27 -1.62
CA ILE A 290 3.58 -22.10 -0.92
C ILE A 290 4.72 -21.14 -0.60
N GLY A 291 4.64 -19.91 -1.08
CA GLY A 291 5.54 -18.81 -0.73
C GLY A 291 4.81 -17.75 0.10
N ILE A 292 5.46 -17.21 1.13
CA ILE A 292 4.97 -16.04 1.86
C ILE A 292 6.08 -15.02 1.91
N GLY A 293 5.78 -13.79 1.52
CA GLY A 293 6.73 -12.70 1.45
C GLY A 293 6.18 -11.43 2.05
N LEU A 294 7.00 -10.79 2.87
CA LEU A 294 6.75 -9.48 3.45
C LEU A 294 7.80 -8.51 2.91
N ASP A 295 7.35 -7.50 2.18
CA ASP A 295 8.19 -6.41 1.66
C ASP A 295 7.85 -5.11 2.38
N ASN A 296 8.87 -4.40 2.86
CA ASN A 296 8.73 -3.08 3.45
C ASN A 296 9.67 -2.09 2.78
N ASN A 297 9.11 -0.98 2.30
CA ASN A 297 9.90 0.16 1.85
C ASN A 297 9.85 1.24 2.91
N LEU A 298 11.01 1.76 3.27
CA LEU A 298 11.18 2.92 4.13
C LEU A 298 11.90 4.00 3.31
N ILE A 299 11.23 5.14 3.12
CA ILE A 299 11.70 6.17 2.19
C ILE A 299 11.89 7.48 2.96
N PHE A 300 13.11 8.00 2.92
CA PHE A 300 13.50 9.32 3.38
C PHE A 300 13.67 10.28 2.19
N SER A 301 13.30 11.53 2.41
CA SER A 301 13.63 12.66 1.53
C SER A 301 14.86 13.39 2.08
N GLN A 302 15.63 14.05 1.22
CA GLN A 302 16.72 14.93 1.69
C GLN A 302 16.22 16.13 2.50
N LEU A 303 14.92 16.42 2.45
CA LEU A 303 14.27 17.55 3.11
C LEU A 303 13.78 17.24 4.53
N SER A 304 13.92 16.01 5.02
CA SER A 304 13.46 15.61 6.35
C SER A 304 14.36 14.58 7.01
N TYR A 305 14.46 14.66 8.35
CA TYR A 305 15.16 13.68 9.17
C TYR A 305 14.27 12.51 9.60
N ILE A 306 12.95 12.59 9.37
CA ILE A 306 12.03 11.46 9.56
C ILE A 306 11.70 10.83 8.19
N PRO A 307 11.36 9.53 8.15
CA PRO A 307 10.90 8.91 6.92
C PRO A 307 9.69 9.65 6.36
N ARG A 308 9.72 9.94 5.06
CA ARG A 308 8.63 10.57 4.33
C ARG A 308 7.52 9.56 4.06
N SER A 309 7.85 8.29 3.84
CA SER A 309 6.86 7.22 3.75
C SER A 309 7.40 5.86 4.22
N SER A 310 6.47 4.99 4.61
CA SER A 310 6.71 3.56 4.75
C SER A 310 5.57 2.77 4.14
N SER A 311 5.89 1.81 3.26
CA SER A 311 4.94 0.88 2.65
C SER A 311 5.19 -0.53 3.12
N LEU A 312 4.14 -1.27 3.43
CA LEU A 312 4.19 -2.69 3.77
C LEU A 312 3.36 -3.47 2.77
N ASN A 313 3.93 -4.53 2.19
CA ASN A 313 3.28 -5.39 1.21
C ASN A 313 3.43 -6.86 1.64
N LEU A 314 2.30 -7.57 1.69
CA LEU A 314 2.24 -9.00 1.95
C LEU A 314 1.81 -9.73 0.68
N THR A 315 2.70 -10.57 0.18
CA THR A 315 2.48 -11.42 -0.99
C THR A 315 2.46 -12.90 -0.58
N VAL A 316 1.53 -13.65 -1.14
CA VAL A 316 1.44 -15.11 -0.98
C VAL A 316 1.43 -15.75 -2.36
N ASP A 317 2.35 -16.69 -2.58
CA ASP A 317 2.40 -17.51 -3.78
C ASP A 317 1.71 -18.85 -3.47
N LEU A 318 0.64 -19.17 -4.20
CA LEU A 318 -0.16 -20.38 -4.06
C LEU A 318 -0.38 -21.01 -5.43
N PHE A 319 -0.03 -22.29 -5.58
CA PHE A 319 -0.32 -23.07 -6.80
C PHE A 319 0.22 -22.43 -8.10
N GLY A 320 1.36 -21.73 -8.02
CA GLY A 320 1.97 -21.05 -9.16
C GLY A 320 1.43 -19.65 -9.47
N GLU A 321 0.44 -19.18 -8.71
CA GLU A 321 -0.09 -17.82 -8.79
C GLU A 321 0.40 -16.98 -7.62
N SER A 322 0.66 -15.69 -7.86
CA SER A 322 1.08 -14.74 -6.83
C SER A 322 -0.06 -13.77 -6.51
N ILE A 323 -0.39 -13.66 -5.23
CA ILE A 323 -1.48 -12.82 -4.74
C ILE A 323 -0.93 -11.82 -3.74
N ASN A 324 -1.08 -10.53 -4.04
CA ASN A 324 -0.91 -9.46 -3.07
C ASN A 324 -2.14 -9.43 -2.16
N VAL A 325 -1.98 -9.89 -0.92
CA VAL A 325 -3.05 -10.03 0.06
C VAL A 325 -3.33 -8.71 0.76
N PHE A 326 -2.26 -7.93 1.01
CA PHE A 326 -2.36 -6.70 1.76
C PHE A 326 -1.24 -5.75 1.39
N GLU A 327 -1.61 -4.48 1.19
CA GLU A 327 -0.65 -3.39 1.03
C GLU A 327 -1.14 -2.19 1.82
N ALA A 328 -0.26 -1.60 2.63
CA ALA A 328 -0.54 -0.38 3.37
C ALA A 328 0.65 0.55 3.32
N THR A 329 0.38 1.82 3.01
CA THR A 329 1.38 2.86 2.93
C THR A 329 0.99 4.02 3.83
N VAL A 330 1.94 4.45 4.67
CA VAL A 330 1.82 5.64 5.49
C VAL A 330 2.80 6.67 4.96
N ARG A 331 2.30 7.87 4.66
CA ARG A 331 3.12 9.03 4.26
C ARG A 331 3.00 10.12 5.31
N LEU A 332 4.13 10.71 5.69
CA LEU A 332 4.25 11.69 6.76
C LEU A 332 4.91 12.96 6.24
N GLU A 333 4.18 14.07 6.22
CA GLU A 333 4.71 15.37 5.84
C GLU A 333 4.51 16.38 6.97
N SER A 334 5.55 17.17 7.27
CA SER A 334 5.52 18.17 8.36
C SER A 334 5.24 17.60 9.76
N PHE A 335 5.64 16.35 10.01
CA PHE A 335 5.43 15.63 11.28
C PHE A 335 6.59 15.78 12.29
N GLU A 336 7.65 16.48 11.90
CA GLU A 336 8.89 16.66 12.65
C GLU A 336 8.62 17.21 14.06
N HIS A 337 7.76 18.23 14.19
CA HIS A 337 7.43 18.84 15.48
C HIS A 337 6.72 17.88 16.46
N TYR A 338 5.88 16.97 15.96
CA TYR A 338 5.22 15.97 16.80
C TYR A 338 6.24 14.93 17.29
N VAL A 339 7.13 14.49 16.41
CA VAL A 339 8.20 13.55 16.75
C VAL A 339 9.14 14.18 17.79
N GLU A 340 9.54 15.44 17.61
CA GLU A 340 10.34 16.19 18.58
C GLU A 340 9.66 16.34 19.94
N SER A 341 8.34 16.54 19.98
CA SER A 341 7.61 16.64 21.24
C SER A 341 7.66 15.35 22.07
N ILE A 342 7.80 14.20 21.41
CA ILE A 342 7.82 12.88 22.04
C ILE A 342 9.26 12.43 22.35
N PHE A 343 10.16 12.56 21.37
CA PHE A 343 11.50 11.99 21.36
C PHE A 343 12.62 13.02 21.48
N GLY A 344 12.33 14.31 21.30
CA GLY A 344 13.31 15.38 21.46
C GLY A 344 13.80 15.50 22.90
N PRO A 345 14.75 16.41 23.18
CA PRO A 345 15.42 16.51 24.48
C PRO A 345 14.46 16.65 25.67
N ASN A 346 13.34 17.34 25.47
CA ASN A 346 12.30 17.58 26.48
C ASN A 346 11.12 16.60 26.41
N GLY A 347 11.16 15.63 25.50
CA GLY A 347 10.08 14.66 25.28
C GLY A 347 10.05 13.55 26.34
N LYS A 348 8.88 12.92 26.49
CA LYS A 348 8.67 11.83 27.47
C LYS A 348 9.51 10.58 27.18
N LEU A 349 9.85 10.35 25.91
CA LEU A 349 10.66 9.23 25.45
C LEU A 349 12.11 9.64 25.13
N SER A 350 12.55 10.82 25.60
CA SER A 350 13.97 11.20 25.52
C SER A 350 14.83 10.23 26.34
N GLY A 351 16.14 10.20 26.07
CA GLY A 351 17.08 9.38 26.86
C GLY A 351 16.97 9.66 28.38
N THR A 352 16.71 10.91 28.76
CA THR A 352 16.47 11.28 30.16
C THR A 352 15.08 10.89 30.66
N GLY A 353 14.05 10.96 29.81
CA GLY A 353 12.68 10.54 30.10
C GLY A 353 12.57 9.03 30.32
N ILE A 354 13.15 8.22 29.43
CA ILE A 354 13.22 6.75 29.56
C ILE A 354 14.03 6.37 30.79
N HIS A 355 15.17 7.03 31.06
CA HIS A 355 15.94 6.78 32.28
C HIS A 355 15.14 7.09 33.55
N LYS A 356 14.39 8.20 33.58
CA LYS A 356 13.48 8.53 34.69
C LYS A 356 12.37 7.48 34.85
N MET A 357 11.77 7.01 33.76
CA MET A 357 10.73 5.97 33.78
C MET A 357 11.27 4.60 34.24
N LEU A 358 12.45 4.19 33.76
CA LEU A 358 13.09 2.95 34.18
C LEU A 358 13.55 3.02 35.64
N SER A 359 14.02 4.19 36.10
CA SER A 359 14.41 4.39 37.49
C SER A 359 13.21 4.47 38.44
N SER A 360 12.05 5.00 38.01
CA SER A 360 10.81 4.95 38.79
C SER A 360 10.28 3.52 38.91
N LEU A 361 10.26 2.75 37.81
CA LEU A 361 9.89 1.33 37.82
C LEU A 361 10.85 0.48 38.68
N ARG A 362 12.16 0.79 38.66
CA ARG A 362 13.15 0.17 39.57
C ARG A 362 12.94 0.55 41.04
N ARG A 363 12.51 1.79 41.33
CA ARG A 363 12.16 2.23 42.69
C ARG A 363 10.92 1.51 43.21
N GLU A 364 9.92 1.33 42.36
CA GLU A 364 8.68 0.61 42.69
C GLU A 364 8.96 -0.87 42.99
N LYS A 365 9.83 -1.52 42.21
CA LYS A 365 10.31 -2.89 42.50
C LYS A 365 11.22 -3.01 43.73
N ARG A 366 11.86 -1.91 44.17
CA ARG A 366 12.71 -1.85 45.38
C ARG A 366 11.96 -1.46 46.65
N ALA A 367 10.65 -1.20 46.59
CA ALA A 367 9.80 -1.14 47.77
C ALA A 367 9.65 -2.55 48.36
N LEU A 368 10.72 -3.03 49.00
CA LEU A 368 10.72 -4.27 49.79
C LEU A 368 9.56 -4.22 50.79
N PRO A 369 8.85 -5.33 51.03
CA PRO A 369 7.87 -5.39 52.10
C PRO A 369 8.56 -4.98 53.40
N SER A 370 7.92 -4.13 54.20
CA SER A 370 8.52 -3.70 55.48
C SER A 370 8.96 -4.93 56.28
N LYS A 371 10.01 -4.81 57.11
CA LYS A 371 10.51 -5.92 57.96
C LYS A 371 9.37 -6.66 58.72
N ARG A 372 8.27 -5.95 59.00
CA ARG A 372 7.06 -6.50 59.60
C ARG A 372 6.33 -7.47 58.66
N LYS A 373 6.10 -7.09 57.40
CA LYS A 373 5.50 -7.96 56.36
C LYS A 373 6.37 -9.18 56.04
N MET A 374 7.70 -9.01 56.01
CA MET A 374 8.61 -10.16 55.80
C MET A 374 8.60 -11.15 56.97
N ARG A 375 8.44 -10.68 58.21
CA ARG A 375 8.25 -11.58 59.38
C ARG A 375 6.93 -12.33 59.32
N THR A 376 5.85 -11.68 58.90
CA THR A 376 4.55 -12.36 58.73
C THR A 376 4.65 -13.44 57.64
N LEU A 377 5.24 -13.12 56.49
CA LEU A 377 5.45 -14.07 55.41
C LEU A 377 6.36 -15.24 55.80
N ALA A 378 7.39 -15.00 56.63
CA ALA A 378 8.26 -16.06 57.14
C ALA A 378 7.55 -16.97 58.16
N LEU A 379 6.56 -16.45 58.90
CA LEU A 379 5.75 -17.23 59.83
C LEU A 379 4.64 -18.03 59.11
N GLU A 380 4.13 -17.51 58.00
CA GLU A 380 3.13 -18.20 57.16
C GLU A 380 3.75 -19.19 56.16
N TYR A 381 5.07 -19.12 55.94
CA TYR A 381 5.77 -19.98 54.99
C TYR A 381 6.09 -21.35 55.61
N ASP A 382 5.19 -22.31 55.39
CA ASP A 382 5.43 -23.72 55.70
C ASP A 382 6.04 -24.44 54.48
N ALA A 383 7.37 -24.61 54.51
CA ALA A 383 8.11 -25.32 53.46
C ALA A 383 7.77 -26.82 53.38
N MET A 384 7.38 -27.44 54.49
CA MET A 384 7.09 -28.88 54.55
C MET A 384 5.77 -29.21 53.86
N LYS A 385 4.79 -28.31 53.94
CA LYS A 385 3.50 -28.48 53.25
C LYS A 385 3.62 -28.46 51.72
N ARG A 386 4.65 -27.79 51.17
CA ARG A 386 4.94 -27.76 49.73
C ARG A 386 5.74 -28.97 49.26
N TYR A 387 6.64 -29.48 50.08
CA TYR A 387 7.50 -30.61 49.69
C TYR A 387 6.72 -31.92 49.57
N ASN A 388 5.64 -32.08 50.34
CA ASN A 388 4.76 -33.26 50.30
C ASN A 388 3.58 -33.13 49.33
N ALA A 389 3.58 -32.14 48.42
CA ALA A 389 2.63 -32.14 47.32
C ALA A 389 3.12 -33.13 46.27
N ASP A 390 2.34 -34.18 46.03
CA ASP A 390 2.70 -35.31 45.17
C ASP A 390 3.29 -34.88 43.81
N PRO A 391 4.31 -35.59 43.29
CA PRO A 391 4.91 -35.27 42.01
C PRO A 391 3.87 -35.36 40.89
N ILE A 392 3.81 -34.31 40.08
CA ILE A 392 2.96 -34.23 38.88
C ILE A 392 3.38 -35.36 37.95
N VAL A 393 2.57 -36.42 37.89
CA VAL A 393 2.68 -37.47 36.87
C VAL A 393 2.20 -36.86 35.55
N ILE A 394 3.14 -36.61 34.64
CA ILE A 394 2.85 -36.21 33.27
C ILE A 394 2.55 -37.49 32.49
N ASN A 395 1.28 -37.72 32.15
CA ASN A 395 0.86 -38.68 31.13
C ASN A 395 0.83 -37.99 29.77
#